data_AF-A0A6V7JSX4-F1
#
_entry.id   AF-A0A6V7JSX4-F1
#
_cell.length_a   1.000
_cell.length_b   1.000
_cell.length_c   1.000
_cell.angle_alpha   90.00
_cell.angle_beta   90.00
_cell.angle_gamma   90.00
#
_symmetry.space_group_name_H-M   'P 1'
#
loop_
_entity.id
_entity.type
_entity.pdbx_description
1 polymer ?
#
loop_
_entity_poly.entity_id
_entity_poly.type
_entity_poly.pdbx_seq_one_letter_code
_entity_poly.pdbx_strand_id
1 'polypeptide(L)'
;LRVGLINESGKIRASVFRTVRYLIKKQEDVLSMNKLYYPYLIARSLDINMRNDMERLQALRLVRRALSVAPKHFSPILASCLISLLAGDEKKGEDRACCLFLAILCELGVLNTQLFIAFGGVGALARSVMTRVGPAIVEATVGVLLMLLNDPETRDTVSLQSFAAPFTELTPTSDRGRQKQKIRLAVGKQALLSILRSFPGIMSFCHPDQPSGFKSICDILYVGQLEPRGSVLKLLYHLL
;
A
#
# COMPACT_ATOMS: atom_id res chain seq x y z
N LEU A 1 9.08 21.54 22.48
CA LEU A 1 7.95 20.69 22.04
C LEU A 1 8.21 19.18 22.19
N ARG A 2 9.43 18.68 21.94
CA ARG A 2 9.78 17.25 22.12
C ARG A 2 9.34 16.62 23.45
N VAL A 3 9.53 17.31 24.58
CA VAL A 3 9.16 16.81 25.91
C VAL A 3 7.66 16.46 26.00
N GLY A 4 6.80 17.21 25.30
CA GLY A 4 5.36 16.95 25.26
C GLY A 4 4.98 15.68 24.51
N LEU A 5 5.86 15.14 23.65
CA LEU A 5 5.65 13.86 22.97
C LEU A 5 5.94 12.64 23.85
N ILE A 6 6.60 12.83 24.99
CA ILE A 6 6.95 11.75 25.94
C ILE A 6 5.93 11.67 27.09
N ASN A 7 5.07 12.68 27.22
CA ASN A 7 4.04 12.74 28.25
C ASN A 7 3.10 11.52 28.17
N GLU A 8 2.63 11.01 29.31
CA GLU A 8 1.73 9.84 29.42
C GLU A 8 0.37 10.08 28.74
N SER A 9 -0.12 11.31 28.74
CA SER A 9 -1.42 11.66 28.15
C SER A 9 -1.37 11.73 26.62
N GLY A 10 -2.12 10.84 25.95
CA GLY A 10 -2.26 10.84 24.49
C GLY A 10 -2.86 12.13 23.92
N LYS A 11 -3.68 12.87 24.69
CA LYS A 11 -4.25 14.16 24.28
C LYS A 11 -3.16 15.23 24.14
N ILE A 12 -2.19 15.24 25.05
CA ILE A 12 -1.05 16.17 25.02
C ILE A 12 -0.12 15.82 23.86
N ARG A 13 0.15 14.54 23.63
CA ARG A 13 0.95 14.11 22.46
C ARG A 13 0.27 14.51 21.14
N ALA A 14 -1.04 14.31 21.02
CA ALA A 14 -1.82 14.70 19.84
C ALA A 14 -1.82 16.22 19.60
N SER A 15 -1.96 17.04 20.66
CA SER A 15 -1.90 18.49 20.52
C SER A 15 -0.51 18.96 20.10
N VAL A 16 0.55 18.33 20.61
CA VAL A 16 1.93 18.61 20.21
C VAL A 16 2.18 18.23 18.75
N PHE A 17 1.70 17.08 18.27
CA PHE A 17 1.80 16.75 16.83
C PHE A 17 1.06 17.77 15.96
N ARG A 18 -0.11 18.24 16.42
CA ARG A 18 -0.86 19.28 15.72
C ARG A 18 -0.10 20.60 15.66
N THR A 19 0.52 21.04 16.75
CA THR A 19 1.29 22.29 16.77
C THR A 19 2.54 22.18 15.91
N VAL A 20 3.28 21.07 15.99
CA VAL A 20 4.44 20.80 15.12
C VAL A 20 4.03 20.84 13.65
N ARG A 21 2.86 20.29 13.28
CA ARG A 21 2.37 20.35 11.89
C ARG A 21 2.19 21.78 11.39
N TYR A 22 1.73 22.71 12.23
CA TYR A 22 1.58 24.12 11.84
C TYR A 22 2.91 24.88 11.76
N LEU A 23 3.95 24.37 12.44
CA LEU A 23 5.30 24.91 12.33
C LEU A 23 5.98 24.53 11.02
N ILE A 24 5.67 23.35 10.45
CA ILE A 24 6.26 22.91 9.18
C ILE A 24 5.63 23.67 8.00
N LYS A 25 6.40 24.62 7.46
CA LYS A 25 6.03 25.43 6.29
C LYS A 25 7.07 25.32 5.17
N LYS A 26 8.36 25.25 5.51
CA LYS A 26 9.49 25.23 4.59
C LYS A 26 10.23 23.89 4.65
N GLN A 27 11.06 23.65 3.63
CA GLN A 27 11.94 22.49 3.55
C GLN A 27 12.96 22.45 4.72
N GLU A 28 13.45 23.61 5.15
CA GLU A 28 14.34 23.76 6.31
C GLU A 28 13.73 23.26 7.62
N ASP A 29 12.41 23.38 7.78
CA ASP A 29 11.69 22.91 8.97
C ASP A 29 11.70 21.38 9.03
N VAL A 30 11.55 20.71 7.88
CA VAL A 30 11.61 19.24 7.78
C VAL A 30 13.03 18.75 8.04
N LEU A 31 14.04 19.43 7.52
CA LEU A 31 15.45 19.13 7.82
C LEU A 31 15.74 19.29 9.31
N SER A 32 15.26 20.36 9.93
CA SER A 32 15.39 20.60 11.37
C SER A 32 14.66 19.53 12.18
N MET A 33 13.45 19.15 11.77
CA MET A 33 12.69 18.05 12.38
C MET A 33 13.47 16.72 12.34
N ASN A 34 14.11 16.40 11.21
CA ASN A 34 14.94 15.20 11.05
C ASN A 34 16.20 15.24 11.92
N LYS A 35 16.94 16.36 11.92
CA LYS A 35 18.09 16.59 12.84
C LYS A 35 17.65 16.49 14.30
N LEU A 36 16.41 16.88 14.57
CA LEU A 36 15.80 16.81 15.88
C LEU A 36 15.14 15.44 16.18
N TYR A 37 15.43 14.37 15.44
CA TYR A 37 14.99 13.00 15.76
C TYR A 37 13.48 12.83 16.02
N TYR A 38 12.66 13.77 15.55
CA TYR A 38 11.20 13.66 15.61
C TYR A 38 10.65 12.43 14.87
N PRO A 39 11.25 11.98 13.74
CA PRO A 39 10.83 10.75 13.07
C PRO A 39 10.69 9.54 14.00
N TYR A 40 11.61 9.35 14.96
CA TYR A 40 11.55 8.25 15.91
C TYR A 40 10.37 8.36 16.88
N LEU A 41 10.09 9.57 17.38
CA LEU A 41 8.95 9.82 18.26
C LEU A 41 7.62 9.65 17.54
N ILE A 42 7.56 10.02 16.27
CA ILE A 42 6.40 9.81 15.41
C ILE A 42 6.19 8.31 15.17
N ALA A 43 7.23 7.58 14.75
CA ALA A 43 7.14 6.13 14.55
C ALA A 43 6.65 5.41 15.82
N ARG A 44 7.21 5.76 16.98
CA ARG A 44 6.75 5.30 18.29
C ARG A 44 5.24 5.53 18.50
N SER A 45 4.74 6.73 18.20
CA SER A 45 3.31 7.05 18.37
C SER A 45 2.38 6.30 17.41
N LEU A 46 2.89 5.89 16.24
CA LEU A 46 2.14 5.11 15.26
C LEU A 46 2.07 3.62 15.65
N ASP A 47 3.15 3.09 16.24
CA ASP A 47 3.27 1.68 16.63
C ASP A 47 2.65 1.37 18.00
N ILE A 48 2.87 2.21 19.02
CA ILE A 48 2.66 1.84 20.43
C ILE A 48 1.19 1.84 20.87
N ASN A 49 0.32 2.68 20.30
CA ASN A 49 -1.01 2.92 20.90
C ASN A 49 -2.17 2.72 19.93
N MET A 50 -2.59 1.45 19.75
CA MET A 50 -3.80 1.09 19.01
C MET A 50 -5.10 1.69 19.60
N ARG A 51 -5.09 2.16 20.85
CA ARG A 51 -6.28 2.74 21.52
C ARG A 51 -6.44 4.26 21.33
N ASN A 52 -5.39 4.95 20.89
CA ASN A 52 -5.39 6.42 20.78
C ASN A 52 -5.51 6.88 19.32
N ASP A 53 -6.71 6.78 18.76
CA ASP A 53 -6.95 7.18 17.35
C ASP A 53 -6.61 8.64 17.08
N MET A 54 -6.86 9.54 18.04
CA MET A 54 -6.57 10.96 17.89
C MET A 54 -5.07 11.24 17.78
N GLU A 55 -4.24 10.50 18.51
CA GLU A 55 -2.78 10.62 18.45
C GLU A 55 -2.26 10.13 17.10
N ARG A 56 -2.68 8.92 16.68
CA ARG A 56 -2.32 8.33 15.38
C ARG A 56 -2.74 9.24 14.23
N LEU A 57 -3.94 9.81 14.28
CA LEU A 57 -4.45 10.72 13.26
C LEU A 57 -3.63 12.01 13.16
N GLN A 58 -3.24 12.63 14.26
CA GLN A 58 -2.40 13.84 14.21
C GLN A 58 -0.97 13.52 13.77
N ALA A 59 -0.40 12.39 14.21
CA ALA A 59 0.89 11.90 13.74
C ALA A 59 0.88 11.66 12.23
N LEU A 60 -0.15 10.99 11.69
CA LEU A 60 -0.29 10.77 10.24
C LEU A 60 -0.44 12.06 9.45
N ARG A 61 -1.24 13.01 9.95
CA ARG A 61 -1.36 14.34 9.31
C ARG A 61 -0.04 15.11 9.33
N LEU A 62 0.79 14.93 10.35
CA LEU A 62 2.13 15.49 10.41
C LEU A 62 3.06 14.83 9.37
N VAL A 63 3.04 13.50 9.27
CA VAL A 63 3.82 12.75 8.27
C VAL A 63 3.46 13.19 6.85
N ARG A 64 2.16 13.25 6.54
CA ARG A 64 1.65 13.72 5.23
C ARG A 64 2.07 15.17 4.94
N ARG A 65 2.06 16.04 5.96
CA ARG A 65 2.56 17.42 5.82
C ARG A 65 4.05 17.47 5.54
N ALA A 66 4.86 16.67 6.24
CA ALA A 66 6.30 16.61 5.98
C ALA A 66 6.61 16.12 4.56
N LEU A 67 5.88 15.10 4.10
CA LEU A 67 5.99 14.53 2.75
C LEU A 67 5.63 15.54 1.65
N SER A 68 4.54 16.30 1.84
CA SER A 68 4.13 17.34 0.87
C SER A 68 5.06 18.56 0.84
N VAL A 69 5.74 18.89 1.94
CA VAL A 69 6.65 20.06 2.01
C VAL A 69 8.05 19.72 1.50
N ALA A 70 8.58 18.55 1.84
CA ALA A 70 9.95 18.16 1.46
C ALA A 70 10.04 16.66 1.15
N PRO A 71 9.57 16.21 -0.03
CA PRO A 71 9.57 14.79 -0.38
C PRO A 71 10.99 14.20 -0.50
N LYS A 72 11.97 15.00 -0.96
CA LYS A 72 13.38 14.58 -1.10
C LYS A 72 14.09 14.36 0.24
N HIS A 73 13.62 15.00 1.32
CA HIS A 73 14.19 14.86 2.67
C HIS A 73 13.26 14.09 3.61
N PHE A 74 12.38 13.28 3.06
CA PHE A 74 11.52 12.44 3.87
C PHE A 74 12.37 11.42 4.65
N SER A 75 12.05 11.24 5.94
CA SER A 75 12.86 10.38 6.80
C SER A 75 12.66 8.90 6.45
N PRO A 76 13.75 8.12 6.28
CA PRO A 76 13.67 6.69 5.99
C PRO A 76 12.91 5.90 7.06
N ILE A 77 13.04 6.31 8.33
CA ILE A 77 12.38 5.66 9.48
C ILE A 77 10.86 5.75 9.39
N LEU A 78 10.35 6.87 8.88
CA LEU A 78 8.91 7.04 8.68
C LEU A 78 8.42 6.17 7.52
N ALA A 79 9.20 6.07 6.44
CA ALA A 79 8.87 5.20 5.31
C ALA A 79 8.82 3.73 5.75
N SER A 80 9.84 3.26 6.47
CA SER A 80 9.89 1.90 6.99
C SER A 80 8.74 1.60 7.96
N CYS A 81 8.41 2.54 8.86
CA CYS A 81 7.29 2.40 9.81
C CYS A 81 5.93 2.30 9.08
N LEU A 82 5.70 3.14 8.07
CA LEU A 82 4.46 3.06 7.28
C LEU A 82 4.34 1.71 6.55
N ILE A 83 5.44 1.23 5.97
CA ILE A 83 5.49 -0.05 5.25
C ILE A 83 5.27 -1.22 6.21
N SER A 84 5.91 -1.22 7.38
CA SER A 84 5.73 -2.27 8.39
C SER A 84 4.31 -2.29 8.94
N LEU A 85 3.68 -1.12 9.12
CA LEU A 85 2.29 -1.01 9.56
C LEU A 85 1.30 -1.52 8.51
N LEU A 86 1.60 -1.37 7.22
CA LEU A 86 0.80 -1.98 6.15
C LEU A 86 1.03 -3.47 6.01
N ALA A 87 2.26 -3.93 6.22
CA ALA A 87 2.62 -5.35 6.13
C ALA A 87 2.17 -6.16 7.36
N GLY A 88 1.94 -5.49 8.49
CA GLY A 88 1.50 -6.09 9.74
C GLY A 88 0.05 -6.58 9.70
N ASP A 89 -0.12 -7.86 10.03
CA ASP A 89 -1.34 -8.64 10.27
C ASP A 89 -2.69 -8.14 9.71
N GLU A 90 -3.26 -8.98 8.83
CA GLU A 90 -4.63 -8.96 8.28
C GLU A 90 -5.76 -8.96 9.34
N LYS A 91 -5.40 -9.11 10.62
CA LYS A 91 -6.34 -9.27 11.75
C LYS A 91 -6.76 -7.94 12.40
N LYS A 92 -6.12 -6.82 12.07
CA LYS A 92 -6.55 -5.49 12.53
C LYS A 92 -7.67 -5.00 11.60
N GLY A 93 -8.87 -5.54 11.85
CA GLY A 93 -10.09 -5.22 11.12
C GLY A 93 -10.35 -3.72 11.09
N GLU A 94 -10.81 -3.25 9.93
CA GLU A 94 -11.55 -1.98 9.76
C GLU A 94 -10.90 -0.68 10.26
N ASP A 95 -9.58 -0.66 10.44
CA ASP A 95 -8.89 0.58 10.79
C ASP A 95 -9.03 1.58 9.62
N ARG A 96 -9.86 2.62 9.79
CA ARG A 96 -9.83 3.83 8.93
C ARG A 96 -8.41 4.37 8.76
N ALA A 97 -7.56 4.13 9.77
CA ALA A 97 -6.13 4.43 9.74
C ALA A 97 -5.38 3.66 8.63
N CYS A 98 -5.72 2.41 8.31
CA CYS A 98 -5.14 1.65 7.20
C CYS A 98 -5.35 2.33 5.85
N CYS A 99 -6.54 2.91 5.59
CA CYS A 99 -6.79 3.74 4.42
C CYS A 99 -5.88 4.96 4.37
N LEU A 100 -5.63 5.61 5.50
CA LEU A 100 -4.71 6.75 5.58
C LEU A 100 -3.25 6.34 5.38
N PHE A 101 -2.79 5.23 5.99
CA PHE A 101 -1.41 4.73 5.79
C PHE A 101 -1.13 4.42 4.32
N LEU A 102 -2.07 3.75 3.65
CA LEU A 102 -1.94 3.43 2.24
C LEU A 102 -2.02 4.66 1.35
N ALA A 103 -2.89 5.63 1.66
CA ALA A 103 -2.92 6.89 0.92
C ALA A 103 -1.57 7.63 1.02
N ILE A 104 -0.99 7.73 2.22
CA ILE A 104 0.32 8.37 2.42
C ILE A 104 1.44 7.59 1.72
N LEU A 105 1.37 6.26 1.69
CA LEU A 105 2.33 5.44 0.95
C LEU A 105 2.19 5.55 -0.57
N CYS A 106 0.97 5.68 -1.08
CA CYS A 106 0.75 5.99 -2.49
C CYS A 106 1.32 7.38 -2.85
N GLU A 107 1.10 8.39 -1.99
CA GLU A 107 1.73 9.71 -2.15
C GLU A 107 3.26 9.63 -2.09
N LEU A 108 3.81 8.78 -1.22
CA LEU A 108 5.25 8.54 -1.15
C LEU A 108 5.77 7.89 -2.44
N GLY A 109 5.05 6.91 -2.98
CA GLY A 109 5.38 6.28 -4.26
C GLY A 109 5.38 7.27 -5.43
N VAL A 110 4.49 8.26 -5.42
CA VAL A 110 4.43 9.31 -6.45
C VAL A 110 5.54 10.35 -6.30
N LEU A 111 5.80 10.82 -5.07
CA LEU A 111 6.70 11.95 -4.83
C LEU A 111 8.17 11.54 -4.64
N ASN A 112 8.44 10.32 -4.18
CA ASN A 112 9.78 9.81 -3.94
C ASN A 112 9.85 8.29 -4.19
N THR A 113 9.93 7.93 -5.47
CA THR A 113 10.01 6.56 -5.97
C THR A 113 11.23 5.80 -5.42
N GLN A 114 12.38 6.47 -5.30
CA GLN A 114 13.62 5.84 -4.84
C GLN A 114 13.54 5.35 -3.38
N LEU A 115 13.05 6.21 -2.46
CA LEU A 115 12.84 5.79 -1.07
C LEU A 115 11.75 4.72 -0.98
N PHE A 116 10.70 4.84 -1.77
CA PHE A 116 9.61 3.85 -1.79
C PHE A 116 10.13 2.44 -2.12
N ILE A 117 10.95 2.33 -3.16
CA ILE A 117 11.52 1.06 -3.64
C ILE A 117 12.56 0.53 -2.65
N ALA A 118 13.46 1.38 -2.14
CA ALA A 118 14.53 0.98 -1.23
C ALA A 118 14.01 0.30 0.06
N PHE A 119 12.85 0.71 0.57
CA PHE A 119 12.24 0.11 1.76
C PHE A 119 11.24 -1.03 1.45
N GLY A 120 11.17 -1.49 0.20
CA GLY A 120 10.29 -2.61 -0.18
C GLY A 120 8.81 -2.24 -0.27
N GLY A 121 8.50 -0.97 -0.55
CA GLY A 121 7.14 -0.46 -0.63
C GLY A 121 6.30 -1.17 -1.70
N VAL A 122 6.90 -1.59 -2.82
CA VAL A 122 6.23 -2.29 -3.92
C VAL A 122 5.55 -3.57 -3.45
N GLY A 123 6.27 -4.44 -2.74
CA GLY A 123 5.73 -5.69 -2.21
C GLY A 123 4.71 -5.50 -1.09
N ALA A 124 4.84 -4.42 -0.31
CA ALA A 124 3.83 -4.06 0.68
C ALA A 124 2.55 -3.54 0.04
N LEU A 125 2.65 -2.70 -1.01
CA LEU A 125 1.49 -2.24 -1.76
C LEU A 125 0.79 -3.42 -2.46
N ALA A 126 1.51 -4.26 -3.20
CA ALA A 126 0.94 -5.41 -3.91
C ALA A 126 0.14 -6.34 -2.98
N ARG A 127 0.69 -6.64 -1.80
CA ARG A 127 -0.03 -7.40 -0.75
C ARG A 127 -1.23 -6.65 -0.20
N SER A 128 -1.10 -5.33 0.02
CA SER A 128 -2.20 -4.51 0.56
C SER A 128 -3.37 -4.35 -0.41
N VAL A 129 -3.14 -4.47 -1.72
CA VAL A 129 -4.23 -4.46 -2.70
C VAL A 129 -5.14 -5.67 -2.49
N MET A 130 -4.57 -6.85 -2.26
CA MET A 130 -5.30 -8.12 -2.15
C MET A 130 -6.21 -8.23 -0.92
N THR A 131 -6.02 -7.38 0.08
CA THR A 131 -6.76 -7.45 1.35
C THR A 131 -7.90 -6.44 1.46
N ARG A 132 -8.03 -5.49 0.51
CA ARG A 132 -8.96 -4.35 0.66
C ARG A 132 -10.13 -4.35 -0.31
N VAL A 133 -11.27 -3.90 0.20
CA VAL A 133 -12.60 -4.13 -0.40
C VAL A 133 -13.07 -3.01 -1.33
N GLY A 134 -12.47 -1.81 -1.29
CA GLY A 134 -12.92 -0.66 -2.09
C GLY A 134 -12.33 -0.64 -3.52
N PRO A 135 -13.14 -0.68 -4.60
CA PRO A 135 -12.63 -0.72 -5.97
C PRO A 135 -11.79 0.51 -6.35
N ALA A 136 -12.17 1.70 -5.89
CA ALA A 136 -11.42 2.94 -6.13
C ALA A 136 -10.05 2.93 -5.43
N ILE A 137 -9.93 2.28 -4.26
CA ILE A 137 -8.65 2.17 -3.53
C ILE A 137 -7.73 1.18 -4.25
N VAL A 138 -8.29 0.08 -4.75
CA VAL A 138 -7.58 -0.91 -5.58
C VAL A 138 -7.04 -0.26 -6.84
N GLU A 139 -7.87 0.50 -7.55
CA GLU A 139 -7.45 1.18 -8.78
C GLU A 139 -6.37 2.24 -8.51
N ALA A 140 -6.52 3.06 -7.46
CA ALA A 140 -5.51 4.06 -7.11
C ALA A 140 -4.15 3.43 -6.73
N THR A 141 -4.16 2.30 -6.01
CA THR A 141 -2.93 1.61 -5.60
C THR A 141 -2.25 0.90 -6.75
N VAL A 142 -3.02 0.23 -7.61
CA VAL A 142 -2.53 -0.34 -8.87
C VAL A 142 -1.98 0.77 -9.77
N GLY A 143 -2.63 1.93 -9.82
CA GLY A 143 -2.16 3.09 -10.57
C GLY A 143 -0.74 3.53 -10.20
N VAL A 144 -0.37 3.50 -8.91
CA VAL A 144 1.00 3.79 -8.47
C VAL A 144 1.99 2.75 -8.98
N LEU A 145 1.64 1.46 -8.95
CA LEU A 145 2.50 0.39 -9.48
C LEU A 145 2.68 0.51 -11.00
N LEU A 146 1.61 0.85 -11.73
CA LEU A 146 1.65 1.08 -13.17
C LEU A 146 2.49 2.29 -13.56
N MET A 147 2.46 3.35 -12.74
CA MET A 147 3.32 4.52 -12.92
C MET A 147 4.80 4.16 -12.77
N LEU A 148 5.16 3.35 -11.76
CA LEU A 148 6.53 2.85 -11.59
C LEU A 148 6.97 1.98 -12.78
N LEU A 149 6.06 1.15 -13.33
CA LEU A 149 6.36 0.35 -14.52
C LEU A 149 6.58 1.17 -15.80
N ASN A 150 6.04 2.39 -15.85
CA ASN A 150 6.19 3.27 -17.00
C ASN A 150 7.56 3.96 -17.04
N ASP A 151 8.23 4.09 -15.89
CA ASP A 151 9.55 4.72 -15.77
C ASP A 151 10.65 3.67 -16.00
N PRO A 152 11.56 3.84 -16.99
CA PRO A 152 12.61 2.87 -17.29
C PRO A 152 13.52 2.56 -16.10
N GLU A 153 13.76 3.51 -15.20
CA GLU A 153 14.65 3.29 -14.04
C GLU A 153 14.05 2.36 -12.99
N THR A 154 12.72 2.35 -12.87
CA THR A 154 12.01 1.62 -11.80
C THR A 154 11.24 0.40 -12.29
N ARG A 155 11.15 0.21 -13.61
CA ARG A 155 10.41 -0.87 -14.27
C ARG A 155 10.81 -2.27 -13.79
N ASP A 156 12.10 -2.54 -13.62
CA ASP A 156 12.58 -3.89 -13.25
C ASP A 156 12.24 -4.28 -11.80
N THR A 157 11.89 -3.31 -10.97
CA THR A 157 11.63 -3.53 -9.54
C THR A 157 10.19 -3.97 -9.25
N VAL A 158 9.28 -3.82 -10.21
CA VAL A 158 7.85 -4.07 -10.03
C VAL A 158 7.43 -5.36 -10.73
N SER A 159 6.96 -6.33 -9.96
CA SER A 159 6.35 -7.55 -10.49
C SER A 159 4.83 -7.53 -10.32
N LEU A 160 4.09 -7.59 -11.44
CA LEU A 160 2.62 -7.71 -11.42
C LEU A 160 2.13 -9.16 -11.33
N GLN A 161 3.03 -10.14 -11.37
CA GLN A 161 2.67 -11.56 -11.31
C GLN A 161 1.94 -11.94 -10.02
N SER A 162 2.18 -11.21 -8.92
CA SER A 162 1.48 -11.43 -7.65
C SER A 162 -0.04 -11.20 -7.75
N PHE A 163 -0.52 -10.47 -8.75
CA PHE A 163 -1.96 -10.25 -8.97
C PHE A 163 -2.67 -11.47 -9.58
N ALA A 164 -1.93 -12.42 -10.17
CA ALA A 164 -2.47 -13.69 -10.64
C ALA A 164 -2.60 -14.74 -9.51
N ALA A 165 -1.85 -14.57 -8.41
CA ALA A 165 -1.84 -15.47 -7.25
C ALA A 165 -3.22 -15.90 -6.74
N PRO A 166 -4.22 -15.01 -6.54
CA PRO A 166 -5.53 -15.44 -6.05
C PRO A 166 -6.26 -16.40 -7.00
N PHE A 167 -5.94 -16.40 -8.30
CA PHE A 167 -6.54 -17.31 -9.27
C PHE A 167 -5.79 -18.65 -9.36
N THR A 168 -4.47 -18.64 -9.10
CA THR A 168 -3.59 -19.81 -9.19
C THR A 168 -3.46 -20.59 -7.89
N GLU A 169 -3.71 -19.95 -6.74
CA GLU A 169 -3.66 -20.61 -5.44
C GLU A 169 -4.76 -21.68 -5.30
N LEU A 170 -4.38 -22.85 -4.78
CA LEU A 170 -5.32 -23.93 -4.49
C LEU A 170 -6.37 -23.46 -3.48
N THR A 171 -7.64 -23.77 -3.76
CA THR A 171 -8.74 -23.43 -2.86
C THR A 171 -8.53 -24.08 -1.48
N PRO A 172 -8.52 -23.30 -0.39
CA PRO A 172 -8.35 -23.86 0.94
C PRO A 172 -9.53 -24.76 1.33
N THR A 173 -9.26 -25.83 2.07
CA THR A 173 -10.27 -26.80 2.53
C THR A 173 -11.15 -26.27 3.67
N SER A 174 -10.69 -25.24 4.39
CA SER A 174 -11.43 -24.59 5.49
C SER A 174 -12.49 -23.60 4.98
N ASP A 175 -13.69 -23.61 5.57
CA ASP A 175 -14.77 -22.66 5.23
C ASP A 175 -14.38 -21.19 5.45
N ARG A 176 -13.62 -20.89 6.51
CA ARG A 176 -13.06 -19.54 6.72
C ARG A 176 -12.07 -19.17 5.62
N GLY A 177 -11.30 -20.13 5.13
CA GLY A 177 -10.39 -19.98 4.00
C GLY A 177 -11.15 -19.69 2.71
N ARG A 178 -12.23 -20.42 2.44
CA ARG A 178 -13.07 -20.21 1.24
C ARG A 178 -13.68 -18.82 1.20
N GLN A 179 -14.18 -18.32 2.32
CA GLN A 179 -14.74 -16.97 2.38
C GLN A 179 -13.68 -15.89 2.13
N LYS A 180 -12.49 -16.03 2.74
CA LYS A 180 -11.35 -15.16 2.45
C LYS A 180 -10.96 -15.22 0.97
N GLN A 181 -10.93 -16.42 0.40
CA GLN A 181 -10.58 -16.62 -1.00
C GLN A 181 -11.57 -15.94 -1.95
N LYS A 182 -12.88 -15.99 -1.68
CA LYS A 182 -13.90 -15.28 -2.48
C LYS A 182 -13.67 -13.76 -2.48
N ILE A 183 -13.31 -13.19 -1.33
CA ILE A 183 -12.98 -11.76 -1.21
C ILE A 183 -11.70 -11.45 -2.01
N ARG A 184 -10.64 -12.26 -1.86
CA ARG A 184 -9.40 -12.11 -2.63
C ARG A 184 -9.61 -12.23 -4.14
N LEU A 185 -10.48 -13.14 -4.58
CA LEU A 185 -10.84 -13.30 -6.00
C LEU A 185 -11.60 -12.09 -6.54
N ALA A 186 -12.53 -11.52 -5.77
CA ALA A 186 -13.27 -10.32 -6.18
C ALA A 186 -12.35 -9.10 -6.30
N VAL A 187 -11.45 -8.93 -5.34
CA VAL A 187 -10.46 -7.85 -5.32
C VAL A 187 -9.40 -8.04 -6.41
N GLY A 188 -8.91 -9.28 -6.58
CA GLY A 188 -8.00 -9.66 -7.66
C GLY A 188 -8.59 -9.43 -9.04
N LYS A 189 -9.89 -9.71 -9.23
CA LYS A 189 -10.61 -9.37 -10.47
C LYS A 189 -10.54 -7.87 -10.73
N GLN A 190 -10.85 -7.03 -9.74
CA GLN A 190 -10.82 -5.57 -9.91
C GLN A 190 -9.40 -5.06 -10.21
N ALA A 191 -8.40 -5.61 -9.53
CA ALA A 191 -7.01 -5.25 -9.74
C ALA A 191 -6.53 -5.63 -11.15
N LEU A 192 -6.82 -6.84 -11.61
CA LEU A 192 -6.49 -7.28 -12.97
C LEU A 192 -7.23 -6.48 -14.05
N LEU A 193 -8.51 -6.14 -13.84
CA LEU A 193 -9.23 -5.24 -14.74
C LEU A 193 -8.52 -3.88 -14.85
N SER A 194 -8.01 -3.35 -13.74
CA SER A 194 -7.28 -2.07 -13.72
C SER A 194 -5.92 -2.20 -14.44
N ILE A 195 -5.19 -3.31 -14.23
CA ILE A 195 -3.92 -3.60 -14.91
C ILE A 195 -4.13 -3.73 -16.41
N LEU A 196 -5.09 -4.55 -16.84
CA LEU A 196 -5.34 -4.87 -18.25
C LEU A 196 -5.99 -3.72 -19.03
N ARG A 197 -6.55 -2.72 -18.35
CA ARG A 197 -6.98 -1.46 -19.00
C ARG A 197 -5.84 -0.49 -19.26
N SER A 198 -4.66 -0.72 -18.68
CA SER A 198 -3.49 0.15 -18.82
C SER A 198 -2.45 -0.44 -19.77
N PHE A 199 -1.79 0.42 -20.55
CA PHE A 199 -0.75 -0.03 -21.48
C PHE A 199 0.49 -0.64 -20.77
N PRO A 200 1.05 -0.04 -19.70
CA PRO A 200 2.19 -0.64 -18.98
C PRO A 200 1.83 -1.99 -18.34
N GLY A 201 0.57 -2.13 -17.92
CA GLY A 201 0.04 -3.36 -17.35
C GLY A 201 -0.06 -4.47 -18.39
N ILE A 202 -0.63 -4.21 -19.57
CA ILE A 202 -0.69 -5.21 -20.66
C ILE A 202 0.72 -5.64 -21.07
N MET A 203 1.63 -4.70 -21.29
CA MET A 203 2.98 -5.00 -21.79
C MET A 203 3.80 -5.84 -20.80
N SER A 204 3.68 -5.57 -19.49
CA SER A 204 4.39 -6.33 -18.46
C SER A 204 3.70 -7.66 -18.14
N PHE A 205 2.37 -7.69 -18.10
CA PHE A 205 1.61 -8.87 -17.70
C PHE A 205 1.50 -9.92 -18.81
N CYS A 206 1.51 -9.50 -20.08
CA CYS A 206 1.40 -10.35 -21.27
C CYS A 206 2.74 -10.54 -22.01
N HIS A 207 3.88 -10.30 -21.36
CA HIS A 207 5.18 -10.40 -22.00
C HIS A 207 5.44 -11.83 -22.54
N PRO A 208 5.84 -12.00 -23.82
CA PRO A 208 6.02 -13.33 -24.43
C PRO A 208 7.21 -14.11 -23.86
N ASP A 209 8.30 -13.40 -23.51
CA ASP A 209 9.57 -14.04 -23.12
C ASP A 209 9.65 -14.45 -21.63
N GLN A 210 8.71 -14.02 -20.81
CA GLN A 210 8.65 -14.32 -19.38
C GLN A 210 7.42 -15.21 -19.10
N PRO A 211 7.42 -16.01 -18.01
CA PRO A 211 6.20 -16.68 -17.57
C PRO A 211 5.13 -15.62 -17.28
N SER A 212 4.24 -15.41 -18.23
CA SER A 212 3.27 -14.33 -18.17
C SER A 212 2.16 -14.70 -17.19
N GLY A 213 1.80 -13.74 -16.35
CA GLY A 213 0.68 -13.90 -15.43
C GLY A 213 -0.60 -14.23 -16.19
N PHE A 214 -0.76 -13.70 -17.41
CA PHE A 214 -1.90 -14.00 -18.26
C PHE A 214 -1.94 -15.45 -18.72
N LYS A 215 -0.80 -16.02 -19.15
CA LYS A 215 -0.74 -17.45 -19.53
C LYS A 215 -1.09 -18.33 -18.34
N SER A 216 -0.61 -18.02 -17.13
CA SER A 216 -1.00 -18.76 -15.92
C SER A 216 -2.51 -18.75 -15.67
N ILE A 217 -3.18 -17.62 -15.94
CA ILE A 217 -4.65 -17.48 -15.83
C ILE A 217 -5.36 -18.32 -16.89
N CYS A 218 -4.85 -18.34 -18.13
CA CYS A 218 -5.36 -19.20 -19.19
C CYS A 218 -5.18 -20.69 -18.84
N ASP A 219 -4.04 -21.07 -18.26
CA ASP A 219 -3.74 -22.45 -17.87
C ASP A 219 -4.73 -22.96 -16.81
N ILE A 220 -5.16 -22.09 -15.87
CA ILE A 220 -6.18 -22.42 -14.87
C ILE A 220 -7.54 -22.76 -15.51
N LEU A 221 -7.88 -22.22 -16.68
CA LEU A 221 -9.14 -22.56 -17.35
C LEU A 221 -9.22 -24.03 -17.75
N TYR A 222 -8.08 -24.69 -17.94
CA TYR A 222 -7.99 -26.13 -18.21
C TYR A 222 -8.11 -26.98 -16.94
N VAL A 223 -7.90 -26.39 -15.77
CA VAL A 223 -8.05 -27.08 -14.48
C VAL A 223 -9.54 -27.18 -14.12
N GLY A 224 -9.98 -28.35 -13.66
CA GLY A 224 -11.40 -28.65 -13.34
C GLY A 224 -12.00 -27.91 -12.13
N GLN A 225 -11.40 -26.82 -11.65
CA GLN A 225 -11.91 -26.05 -10.50
C GLN A 225 -12.95 -25.01 -10.94
N LEU A 226 -14.21 -25.19 -10.51
CA LEU A 226 -15.34 -24.35 -10.94
C LEU A 226 -15.29 -22.90 -10.44
N GLU A 227 -14.85 -22.66 -9.20
CA GLU A 227 -14.81 -21.32 -8.59
C GLU A 227 -13.83 -20.34 -9.28
N PRO A 228 -12.53 -20.66 -9.46
CA PRO A 228 -11.59 -19.77 -10.15
C PRO A 228 -11.96 -19.64 -11.63
N ARG A 229 -12.38 -20.73 -12.29
CA ARG A 229 -12.79 -20.70 -13.70
C ARG A 229 -13.96 -19.75 -13.95
N GLY A 230 -15.00 -19.80 -13.12
CA GLY A 230 -16.12 -18.86 -13.21
C GLY A 230 -15.70 -17.41 -12.98
N SER A 231 -14.72 -17.18 -12.11
CA SER A 231 -14.19 -15.84 -11.81
C SER A 231 -13.35 -15.28 -12.96
N VAL A 232 -12.54 -16.11 -13.62
CA VAL A 232 -11.76 -15.76 -14.82
C VAL A 232 -12.68 -15.49 -16.01
N LEU A 233 -13.70 -16.32 -16.25
CA LEU A 233 -14.68 -16.07 -17.32
C LEU A 233 -15.42 -14.74 -17.11
N LYS A 234 -15.81 -14.44 -15.86
CA LYS A 234 -16.39 -13.13 -15.52
C LYS A 234 -15.40 -12.00 -15.76
N LEU A 235 -14.11 -12.18 -15.49
CA LEU A 235 -13.08 -11.19 -15.77
C LEU A 235 -12.99 -10.91 -17.27
N LEU A 236 -12.85 -11.95 -18.10
CA LEU A 236 -12.79 -11.83 -19.57
C LEU A 236 -14.03 -11.15 -20.14
N TYR A 237 -15.23 -11.49 -19.64
CA TYR A 237 -16.48 -10.82 -20.04
C TYR A 237 -16.53 -9.33 -19.70
N HIS A 238 -15.82 -8.87 -18.65
CA HIS A 238 -15.78 -7.44 -18.30
C HIS A 238 -14.67 -6.66 -19.02
N LEU A 239 -13.78 -7.36 -19.72
CA LEU A 239 -12.73 -6.75 -20.53
C LEU A 239 -13.17 -6.53 -21.98
N LEU A 240 -13.93 -7.48 -22.53
CA LEU A 240 -14.58 -7.41 -23.85
C LEU A 240 -15.82 -6.52 -23.78
#